data_AF-A0A135VL61-F1
#
_entry.id   AF-A0A135VL61-F1
#
_cell.length_a   1.000
_cell.length_b   1.000
_cell.length_c   1.000
_cell.angle_alpha   90.00
_cell.angle_beta   90.00
_cell.angle_gamma   90.00
#
_symmetry.space_group_name_H-M   'P 1'
#
loop_
_entity.id
_entity.type
_entity.pdbx_description
1 polymer ?
#
loop_
_entity_poly.entity_id
_entity_poly.type
_entity_poly.pdbx_seq_one_letter_code
_entity_poly.pdbx_strand_id
1 'polypeptide(L)'
;MTRTPVEVYKGLLGITVEDSVPKQIEIVVTRFTDFLFLGSKISVHLTRFVSLFTKLVAYLESRDLANPTDVTEAIDVLDYFTSTSKWWLMTRNEPGFVLRPPSREPRNFIKSITDLQFGPNTLQRISGAAEKLFRFLKEHEVADKVQRDDLRESFISSWAILSAFACKGQGRNVISETDFETAYDILRILCFYVPSEDFKALTVIRRLGSHPVLPKAASVGFSPGFERKLNSSAAARLEKVHGDYLAEMAPATSGASRTILTNSLRFLGQLQAVKQEIERLEDEHYDSTILNALQMFENIGVSSAFLQDESVAIQLFRGLKLDNGVEERIQLLIRRLEGLVVDSTGNKDFLLQYARLVPRLVALLLLLATATKTSSKDPLKDIDLKRGLVLLHTMISD
;
A
#
# COMPACT_ATOMS: atom_id res chain seq x y z
N MET A 1 -15.01 -3.88 -8.72
CA MET A 1 -15.44 -4.86 -9.75
C MET A 1 -15.18 -6.26 -9.20
N THR A 2 -16.11 -7.20 -9.34
CA THR A 2 -15.94 -8.58 -8.85
C THR A 2 -15.47 -9.46 -10.00
N ARG A 3 -14.36 -10.18 -9.83
CA ARG A 3 -13.81 -11.11 -10.83
C ARG A 3 -14.48 -12.47 -10.70
N THR A 4 -14.65 -13.18 -11.82
CA THR A 4 -15.19 -14.54 -11.74
C THR A 4 -14.12 -15.53 -11.26
N PRO A 5 -14.48 -16.59 -10.52
CA PRO A 5 -13.49 -17.55 -10.05
C PRO A 5 -12.70 -18.21 -11.18
N VAL A 6 -13.36 -18.53 -12.31
CA VAL A 6 -12.71 -19.16 -13.47
C VAL A 6 -11.63 -18.27 -14.06
N GLU A 7 -11.90 -16.98 -14.23
CA GLU A 7 -10.92 -16.01 -14.76
C GLU A 7 -9.69 -15.92 -13.86
N VAL A 8 -9.89 -15.83 -12.55
CA VAL A 8 -8.78 -15.70 -11.61
C VAL A 8 -7.95 -16.98 -11.56
N TYR A 9 -8.57 -18.16 -11.52
CA TYR A 9 -7.80 -19.41 -11.51
C TYR A 9 -7.04 -19.64 -12.81
N LYS A 10 -7.65 -19.34 -13.97
CA LYS A 10 -6.95 -19.37 -15.26
C LYS A 10 -5.80 -18.36 -15.28
N GLY A 11 -6.04 -17.15 -14.77
CA GLY A 11 -5.02 -16.10 -14.62
C GLY A 11 -3.82 -16.58 -13.81
N LEU A 12 -4.05 -17.05 -12.58
CA LEU A 12 -2.99 -17.55 -11.68
C LEU A 12 -2.17 -18.68 -12.32
N LEU A 13 -2.80 -19.57 -13.07
CA LEU A 13 -2.12 -20.67 -13.73
C LEU A 13 -1.39 -20.25 -15.01
N GLY A 14 -1.87 -19.20 -15.68
CA GLY A 14 -1.25 -18.62 -16.88
C GLY A 14 -0.01 -17.77 -16.60
N ILE A 15 0.17 -17.29 -15.36
CA ILE A 15 1.35 -16.51 -14.99
C ILE A 15 2.62 -17.37 -14.98
N THR A 16 3.53 -17.03 -15.88
CA THR A 16 4.92 -17.49 -15.85
C THR A 16 5.70 -16.77 -14.75
N VAL A 17 6.68 -17.44 -14.16
CA VAL A 17 7.49 -16.89 -13.06
C VAL A 17 8.91 -16.71 -13.56
N GLU A 18 9.45 -15.50 -13.44
CA GLU A 18 10.84 -15.20 -13.81
C GLU A 18 11.83 -16.02 -12.96
N ASP A 19 12.95 -16.43 -13.55
CA ASP A 19 13.96 -17.29 -12.90
C ASP A 19 14.55 -16.70 -11.60
N SER A 20 14.50 -15.38 -11.45
CA SER A 20 14.99 -14.65 -10.27
C SER A 20 14.04 -14.78 -9.06
N VAL A 21 12.74 -15.00 -9.29
CA VAL A 21 11.69 -15.01 -8.26
C VAL A 21 11.88 -16.13 -7.24
N PRO A 22 12.09 -17.41 -7.60
CA PRO A 22 12.24 -18.48 -6.62
C PRO A 22 13.36 -18.22 -5.61
N LYS A 23 14.51 -17.70 -6.07
CA LYS A 23 15.64 -17.35 -5.20
C LYS A 23 15.27 -16.22 -4.21
N GLN A 24 14.49 -15.25 -4.65
CA GLN A 24 14.05 -14.15 -3.78
C GLN A 24 13.06 -14.62 -2.72
N ILE A 25 12.14 -15.53 -3.06
CA ILE A 25 11.26 -16.18 -2.08
C ILE A 25 12.10 -16.97 -1.07
N GLU A 26 13.10 -17.73 -1.55
CA GLU A 26 14.00 -18.53 -0.72
C GLU A 26 14.72 -17.69 0.35
N ILE A 27 15.23 -16.50 0.00
CA ILE A 27 15.89 -15.57 0.93
C ILE A 27 15.02 -15.22 2.15
N VAL A 28 13.69 -15.18 1.97
CA VAL A 28 12.73 -14.85 3.03
C VAL A 28 12.36 -16.09 3.85
N VAL A 29 12.04 -17.20 3.18
CA VAL A 29 11.46 -18.38 3.84
C VAL A 29 12.50 -19.32 4.47
N THR A 30 13.76 -19.27 4.03
CA THR A 30 14.86 -20.11 4.57
C THR A 30 15.04 -19.97 6.07
N ARG A 31 14.72 -18.81 6.63
CA ARG A 31 14.81 -18.51 8.07
C ARG A 31 13.82 -19.31 8.93
N PHE A 32 12.91 -20.04 8.28
CA PHE A 32 11.89 -20.86 8.91
C PHE A 32 12.01 -22.35 8.55
N THR A 33 13.12 -22.81 7.94
CA THR A 33 13.27 -24.21 7.49
C THR A 33 13.28 -25.23 8.62
N ASP A 34 13.62 -24.81 9.83
CA ASP A 34 13.81 -25.69 10.97
C ASP A 34 12.50 -25.97 11.73
N PHE A 35 11.40 -25.32 11.32
CA PHE A 35 10.11 -25.46 11.98
C PHE A 35 9.14 -26.29 11.15
N LEU A 36 8.43 -27.19 11.83
CA LEU A 36 7.40 -28.04 11.23
C LEU A 36 6.01 -27.42 11.43
N PHE A 37 5.18 -27.51 10.39
CA PHE A 37 3.79 -27.07 10.38
C PHE A 37 3.01 -28.01 9.47
N LEU A 38 1.91 -28.57 9.96
CA LEU A 38 1.05 -29.50 9.20
C LEU A 38 1.81 -30.68 8.56
N GLY A 39 2.80 -31.24 9.25
CA GLY A 39 3.58 -32.38 8.76
C GLY A 39 4.64 -32.05 7.69
N SER A 40 4.82 -30.78 7.34
CA SER A 40 5.89 -30.32 6.45
C SER A 40 6.66 -29.13 7.03
N LYS A 41 7.71 -28.64 6.37
CA LYS A 41 8.41 -27.43 6.83
C LYS A 41 7.52 -26.21 6.62
N ILE A 42 7.42 -25.31 7.60
CA ILE A 42 6.66 -24.06 7.44
C ILE A 42 7.16 -23.24 6.25
N SER A 43 8.46 -23.32 5.92
CA SER A 43 9.03 -22.67 4.74
C SER A 43 8.37 -23.13 3.43
N VAL A 44 7.93 -24.39 3.32
CA VAL A 44 7.21 -24.89 2.14
C VAL A 44 5.83 -24.23 2.02
N HIS A 45 5.12 -24.11 3.13
CA HIS A 45 3.82 -23.43 3.14
C HIS A 45 3.96 -21.94 2.81
N LEU A 46 4.98 -21.27 3.37
CA LEU A 46 5.28 -19.86 3.08
C LEU A 46 5.69 -19.64 1.62
N THR A 47 6.50 -20.53 1.04
CA THR A 47 6.85 -20.47 -0.40
C THR A 47 5.60 -20.52 -1.26
N ARG A 48 4.68 -21.45 -0.96
CA ARG A 48 3.41 -21.59 -1.68
C ARG A 48 2.51 -20.36 -1.52
N PHE A 49 2.42 -19.81 -0.30
CA PHE A 49 1.69 -18.58 -0.03
C PHE A 49 2.25 -17.40 -0.83
N VAL A 50 3.56 -17.13 -0.71
CA VAL A 50 4.20 -16.01 -1.39
C VAL A 50 4.09 -16.17 -2.90
N SER A 51 4.34 -17.36 -3.45
CA SER A 51 4.22 -17.63 -4.88
C SER A 51 2.80 -17.40 -5.41
N LEU A 52 1.77 -17.81 -4.66
CA LEU A 52 0.37 -17.57 -5.01
C LEU A 52 0.08 -16.07 -5.13
N PHE A 53 0.52 -15.27 -4.16
CA PHE A 53 0.31 -13.82 -4.18
C PHE A 53 1.19 -13.11 -5.20
N THR A 54 2.41 -13.58 -5.47
CA THR A 54 3.25 -13.06 -6.55
C THR A 54 2.53 -13.21 -7.91
N LYS A 55 1.96 -14.39 -8.17
CA LYS A 55 1.17 -14.63 -9.38
C LYS A 55 -0.11 -13.80 -9.40
N LEU A 56 -0.80 -13.67 -8.27
CA LEU A 56 -2.00 -12.85 -8.17
C LEU A 56 -1.70 -11.40 -8.54
N VAL A 57 -0.66 -10.79 -7.97
CA VAL A 57 -0.28 -9.39 -8.25
C VAL A 57 0.04 -9.20 -9.73
N ALA A 58 0.86 -10.08 -10.32
CA ALA A 58 1.17 -10.03 -11.75
C ALA A 58 -0.08 -10.11 -12.63
N TYR A 59 -0.99 -11.04 -12.30
CA TYR A 59 -2.28 -11.19 -12.99
C TYR A 59 -3.16 -9.94 -12.87
N LEU A 60 -3.26 -9.34 -11.67
CA LEU A 60 -4.06 -8.14 -11.45
C LEU A 60 -3.53 -6.93 -12.24
N GLU A 61 -2.23 -6.93 -12.52
CA GLU A 61 -1.55 -5.95 -13.38
C GLU A 61 -1.62 -6.29 -14.87
N SER A 62 -2.41 -7.31 -15.24
CA SER A 62 -2.55 -7.78 -16.63
C SER A 62 -1.21 -8.15 -17.28
N ARG A 63 -0.26 -8.66 -16.49
CA ARG A 63 1.03 -9.18 -16.96
C ARG A 63 1.00 -10.70 -17.00
N ASP A 64 1.73 -11.28 -17.95
CA ASP A 64 1.88 -12.74 -18.09
C ASP A 64 3.14 -13.30 -17.40
N LEU A 65 4.02 -12.41 -16.94
CA LEU A 65 5.28 -12.73 -16.26
C LEU A 65 5.34 -12.03 -14.90
N ALA A 66 5.48 -12.84 -13.86
CA ALA A 66 5.76 -12.42 -12.48
C ALA A 66 7.24 -12.15 -12.27
N ASN A 67 7.56 -11.03 -11.64
CA ASN A 67 8.92 -10.50 -11.46
C ASN A 67 9.25 -10.22 -9.97
N PRO A 68 10.49 -9.80 -9.64
CA PRO A 68 10.90 -9.46 -8.27
C PRO A 68 10.06 -8.41 -7.52
N THR A 69 9.40 -7.51 -8.24
CA THR A 69 8.51 -6.51 -7.63
C THR A 69 7.25 -7.16 -7.10
N ASP A 70 6.68 -8.12 -7.83
CA ASP A 70 5.52 -8.92 -7.39
C ASP A 70 5.81 -9.74 -6.14
N VAL A 71 7.05 -10.23 -6.01
CA VAL A 71 7.49 -10.93 -4.80
C VAL A 71 7.52 -9.97 -3.62
N THR A 72 7.96 -8.73 -3.84
CA THR A 72 7.97 -7.71 -2.79
C THR A 72 6.56 -7.40 -2.31
N GLU A 73 5.60 -7.22 -3.22
CA GLU A 73 4.20 -7.00 -2.88
C GLU A 73 3.59 -8.21 -2.14
N ALA A 74 3.90 -9.43 -2.58
CA ALA A 74 3.47 -10.66 -1.90
C ALA A 74 4.04 -10.80 -0.47
N ILE A 75 5.29 -10.39 -0.26
CA ILE A 75 5.91 -10.36 1.08
C ILE A 75 5.23 -9.28 1.95
N ASP A 76 4.89 -8.13 1.39
CA ASP A 76 4.19 -7.08 2.12
C ASP A 76 2.75 -7.49 2.51
N VAL A 77 2.09 -8.35 1.71
CA VAL A 77 0.85 -9.03 2.11
C VAL A 77 1.08 -9.98 3.29
N LEU A 78 2.17 -10.75 3.29
CA LEU A 78 2.50 -11.60 4.44
C LEU A 78 2.77 -10.76 5.70
N ASP A 79 3.50 -9.66 5.58
CA ASP A 79 3.77 -8.72 6.68
C ASP A 79 2.48 -8.07 7.19
N TYR A 80 1.54 -7.75 6.29
CA TYR A 80 0.22 -7.24 6.64
C TYR A 80 -0.53 -8.15 7.62
N PHE A 81 -0.46 -9.48 7.44
CA PHE A 81 -1.10 -10.44 8.34
C PHE A 81 -0.29 -10.79 9.59
N THR A 82 1.00 -10.46 9.61
CA THR A 82 1.93 -10.90 10.67
C THR A 82 2.48 -9.77 11.51
N SER A 83 2.15 -8.51 11.17
CA SER A 83 2.49 -7.33 11.96
C SER A 83 1.27 -6.72 12.67
N THR A 84 1.54 -5.90 13.68
CA THR A 84 0.52 -5.11 14.38
C THR A 84 0.13 -3.82 13.65
N SER A 85 0.82 -3.49 12.55
CA SER A 85 0.70 -2.20 11.86
C SER A 85 -0.46 -2.23 10.85
N LYS A 86 -1.62 -1.71 11.24
CA LYS A 86 -2.73 -1.45 10.31
C LYS A 86 -2.63 -0.04 9.77
N TRP A 87 -2.50 0.12 8.46
CA TRP A 87 -2.55 1.45 7.86
C TRP A 87 -3.41 1.50 6.60
N TRP A 88 -3.70 0.35 5.95
CA TRP A 88 -4.72 0.25 4.91
C TRP A 88 -5.59 -1.00 5.00
N LEU A 89 -6.88 -0.86 4.65
CA LEU A 89 -7.80 -1.99 4.55
C LEU A 89 -7.70 -2.63 3.16
N MET A 90 -7.43 -3.94 3.12
CA MET A 90 -7.63 -4.78 1.93
C MET A 90 -9.00 -5.46 2.06
N THR A 91 -10.08 -4.68 1.92
CA THR A 91 -11.43 -5.22 2.17
C THR A 91 -12.46 -4.72 1.19
N ARG A 92 -13.55 -5.49 1.04
CA ARG A 92 -14.63 -5.15 0.11
C ARG A 92 -15.53 -4.01 0.59
N ASN A 93 -15.83 -3.89 1.90
CA ASN A 93 -16.69 -2.85 2.52
C ASN A 93 -16.78 -3.05 4.07
N GLU A 94 -15.68 -3.47 4.74
CA GLU A 94 -15.58 -3.99 6.14
C GLU A 94 -16.06 -5.45 6.40
N PRO A 95 -15.15 -6.42 6.49
CA PRO A 95 -15.43 -7.67 7.19
C PRO A 95 -14.49 -7.72 8.39
N GLY A 96 -15.02 -7.47 9.59
CA GLY A 96 -14.25 -7.29 10.81
C GLY A 96 -13.39 -8.49 11.21
N PHE A 97 -12.24 -8.69 10.60
CA PHE A 97 -11.22 -9.66 11.02
C PHE A 97 -9.84 -9.18 10.58
N VAL A 98 -9.31 -8.19 11.30
CA VAL A 98 -7.85 -8.04 11.35
C VAL A 98 -7.38 -8.74 12.61
N LEU A 99 -7.01 -10.00 12.43
CA LEU A 99 -6.46 -10.87 13.45
C LEU A 99 -5.12 -10.28 13.85
N ARG A 100 -5.05 -9.68 15.04
CA ARG A 100 -3.84 -8.98 15.46
C ARG A 100 -2.89 -9.96 16.10
N PRO A 101 -1.68 -10.18 15.57
CA PRO A 101 -0.65 -10.88 16.31
C PRO A 101 -0.34 -10.08 17.60
N PRO A 102 -0.18 -10.74 18.76
CA PRO A 102 0.26 -10.08 19.99
C PRO A 102 1.75 -9.66 19.95
N SER A 103 2.49 -10.04 18.89
CA SER A 103 3.92 -9.78 18.73
C SER A 103 4.19 -8.52 17.92
N ARG A 104 5.13 -7.69 18.38
CA ARG A 104 5.68 -6.56 17.61
C ARG A 104 6.63 -7.02 16.49
N GLU A 105 7.12 -8.25 16.54
CA GLU A 105 8.03 -8.81 15.54
C GLU A 105 7.33 -9.90 14.70
N PRO A 106 7.13 -9.68 13.39
CA PRO A 106 6.47 -10.62 12.47
C PRO A 106 7.13 -12.00 12.44
N ARG A 107 8.47 -12.04 12.53
CA ARG A 107 9.25 -13.29 12.49
C ARG A 107 8.92 -14.21 13.67
N ASN A 108 8.85 -13.64 14.87
CA ASN A 108 8.52 -14.42 16.07
C ASN A 108 7.07 -14.89 16.02
N PHE A 109 6.17 -14.09 15.43
CA PHE A 109 4.79 -14.51 15.23
C PHE A 109 4.68 -15.71 14.28
N ILE A 110 5.34 -15.66 13.12
CA ILE A 110 5.37 -16.78 12.16
C ILE A 110 5.99 -18.03 12.79
N LYS A 111 7.05 -17.90 13.59
CA LYS A 111 7.60 -19.06 14.32
C LYS A 111 6.57 -19.62 15.31
N SER A 112 5.85 -18.76 16.04
CA SER A 112 4.92 -19.19 17.09
C SER A 112 3.68 -19.96 16.60
N ILE A 113 3.42 -19.98 15.28
CA ILE A 113 2.32 -20.77 14.73
C ILE A 113 2.67 -22.26 14.55
N THR A 114 3.94 -22.62 14.62
CA THR A 114 4.38 -24.03 14.50
C THR A 114 3.98 -24.86 15.71
N ASP A 115 3.72 -24.20 16.84
CA ASP A 115 3.31 -24.83 18.09
C ASP A 115 1.78 -25.07 18.16
N LEU A 116 1.02 -24.64 17.13
CA LEU A 116 -0.42 -24.75 17.12
C LEU A 116 -0.88 -26.16 16.73
N GLN A 117 -1.96 -26.60 17.35
CA GLN A 117 -2.62 -27.85 16.99
C GLN A 117 -3.83 -27.57 16.11
N PHE A 118 -4.01 -28.38 15.07
CA PHE A 118 -5.24 -28.33 14.27
C PHE A 118 -6.32 -29.17 14.92
N GLY A 119 -7.49 -28.59 15.13
CA GLY A 119 -8.69 -29.36 15.46
C GLY A 119 -8.98 -30.41 14.39
N PRO A 120 -9.43 -31.62 14.76
CA PRO A 120 -9.65 -32.71 13.81
C PRO A 120 -10.66 -32.36 12.71
N ASN A 121 -11.73 -31.64 13.07
CA ASN A 121 -12.73 -31.17 12.12
C ASN A 121 -12.18 -30.08 11.17
N THR A 122 -11.25 -29.24 11.64
CA THR A 122 -10.64 -28.18 10.83
C THR A 122 -9.89 -28.75 9.64
N LEU A 123 -9.11 -29.83 9.84
CA LEU A 123 -8.39 -30.50 8.75
C LEU A 123 -9.35 -31.15 7.74
N GLN A 124 -10.47 -31.70 8.22
CA GLN A 124 -11.52 -32.23 7.34
C GLN A 124 -12.17 -31.13 6.51
N ARG A 125 -12.45 -29.95 7.10
CA ARG A 125 -12.98 -28.78 6.37
C ARG A 125 -12.02 -28.28 5.29
N ILE A 126 -10.73 -28.14 5.61
CA ILE A 126 -9.69 -27.76 4.64
C ILE A 126 -9.64 -28.76 3.48
N SER A 127 -9.60 -30.06 3.79
CA SER A 127 -9.56 -31.13 2.79
C SER A 127 -10.81 -31.12 1.90
N GLY A 128 -11.99 -30.93 2.49
CA GLY A 128 -13.24 -30.81 1.75
C GLY A 128 -13.29 -29.58 0.83
N ALA A 129 -12.74 -28.44 1.26
CA ALA A 129 -12.62 -27.25 0.43
C ALA A 129 -11.61 -27.42 -0.71
N ALA A 130 -10.49 -28.09 -0.45
CA ALA A 130 -9.49 -28.42 -1.45
C ALA A 130 -10.04 -29.36 -2.55
N GLU A 131 -10.82 -30.36 -2.15
CA GLU A 131 -11.48 -31.27 -3.08
C GLU A 131 -12.54 -30.55 -3.92
N LYS A 132 -13.32 -29.65 -3.32
CA LYS A 132 -14.27 -28.79 -4.06
C LYS A 132 -13.55 -27.91 -5.09
N LEU A 133 -12.43 -27.29 -4.71
CA LEU A 133 -11.60 -26.50 -5.63
C LEU A 133 -11.11 -27.37 -6.79
N PHE A 134 -10.55 -28.54 -6.49
CA PHE A 134 -10.06 -29.45 -7.53
C PHE A 134 -11.15 -29.89 -8.51
N ARG A 135 -12.33 -30.27 -8.01
CA ARG A 135 -13.49 -30.60 -8.84
C ARG A 135 -13.94 -29.42 -9.70
N PHE A 136 -14.04 -28.24 -9.11
CA PHE A 136 -14.40 -27.02 -9.84
C PHE A 136 -13.44 -26.76 -11.01
N LEU A 137 -12.12 -26.84 -10.77
CA LEU A 137 -11.11 -26.66 -11.81
C LEU A 137 -11.22 -27.74 -12.90
N LYS A 138 -11.54 -28.98 -12.51
CA LYS A 138 -11.75 -30.08 -13.45
C LYS A 138 -13.00 -29.88 -14.32
N GLU A 139 -14.13 -29.53 -13.72
CA GLU A 139 -15.41 -29.32 -14.39
C GLU A 139 -15.36 -28.14 -15.37
N HIS A 140 -14.58 -27.09 -15.05
CA HIS A 140 -14.41 -25.92 -15.90
C HIS A 140 -13.19 -26.02 -16.85
N GLU A 141 -12.59 -27.21 -16.95
CA GLU A 141 -11.44 -27.49 -17.81
C GLU A 141 -10.27 -26.51 -17.61
N VAL A 142 -10.04 -26.09 -16.36
CA VAL A 142 -8.99 -25.15 -15.99
C VAL A 142 -7.69 -25.94 -15.81
N ALA A 143 -6.78 -25.84 -16.78
CA ALA A 143 -5.43 -26.44 -16.78
C ALA A 143 -5.39 -27.98 -16.71
N ASP A 144 -4.19 -28.56 -16.72
CA ASP A 144 -4.00 -30.01 -16.58
C ASP A 144 -4.06 -30.48 -15.11
N LYS A 145 -3.96 -31.80 -14.88
CA LYS A 145 -4.02 -32.37 -13.53
C LYS A 145 -2.88 -31.87 -12.62
N VAL A 146 -1.67 -31.76 -13.15
CA VAL A 146 -0.47 -31.38 -12.37
C VAL A 146 -0.62 -29.94 -11.89
N GLN A 147 -0.99 -29.04 -12.78
CA GLN A 147 -1.22 -27.63 -12.48
C GLN A 147 -2.39 -27.44 -11.49
N ARG A 148 -3.46 -28.24 -11.62
CA ARG A 148 -4.58 -28.24 -10.65
C ARG A 148 -4.14 -28.69 -9.26
N ASP A 149 -3.34 -29.76 -9.19
CA ASP A 149 -2.81 -30.27 -7.92
C ASP A 149 -1.91 -29.22 -7.26
N ASP A 150 -1.00 -28.58 -8.01
CA ASP A 150 -0.13 -27.52 -7.49
C ASP A 150 -0.91 -26.30 -6.96
N LEU A 151 -1.95 -25.87 -7.69
CA LEU A 151 -2.81 -24.78 -7.24
C LEU A 151 -3.59 -25.18 -5.98
N ARG A 152 -4.14 -26.40 -5.93
CA ARG A 152 -4.83 -26.93 -4.75
C ARG A 152 -3.90 -26.90 -3.53
N GLU A 153 -2.67 -27.38 -3.67
CA GLU A 153 -1.65 -27.38 -2.61
C GLU A 153 -1.29 -25.97 -2.14
N SER A 154 -1.33 -24.99 -3.05
CA SER A 154 -1.05 -23.59 -2.74
C SER A 154 -2.20 -22.94 -1.94
N PHE A 155 -3.44 -23.29 -2.28
CA PHE A 155 -4.63 -22.89 -1.52
C PHE A 155 -4.67 -23.55 -0.14
N ILE A 156 -4.37 -24.86 -0.03
CA ILE A 156 -4.29 -25.56 1.27
C ILE A 156 -3.28 -24.87 2.19
N SER A 157 -2.07 -24.60 1.70
CA SER A 157 -1.04 -23.90 2.48
C SER A 157 -1.49 -22.51 2.92
N SER A 158 -2.11 -21.76 2.03
CA SER A 158 -2.60 -20.41 2.32
C SER A 158 -3.72 -20.42 3.37
N TRP A 159 -4.70 -21.32 3.24
CA TRP A 159 -5.75 -21.48 4.24
C TRP A 159 -5.19 -21.92 5.58
N ALA A 160 -4.26 -22.88 5.61
CA ALA A 160 -3.65 -23.36 6.85
C ALA A 160 -2.88 -22.25 7.57
N ILE A 161 -2.05 -21.49 6.85
CA ILE A 161 -1.29 -20.34 7.41
C ILE A 161 -2.24 -19.27 7.94
N LEU A 162 -3.22 -18.84 7.14
CA LEU A 162 -4.15 -17.79 7.55
C LEU A 162 -5.03 -18.23 8.74
N SER A 163 -5.41 -19.51 8.81
CA SER A 163 -6.14 -20.06 9.97
C SER A 163 -5.27 -20.04 11.23
N ALA A 164 -3.99 -20.37 11.08
CA ALA A 164 -3.03 -20.32 12.17
C ALA A 164 -2.77 -18.89 12.66
N PHE A 165 -2.66 -17.92 11.74
CA PHE A 165 -2.60 -16.49 12.10
C PHE A 165 -3.86 -16.04 12.82
N ALA A 166 -5.04 -16.52 12.40
CA ALA A 166 -6.29 -16.23 13.07
C ALA A 166 -6.32 -16.73 14.52
N CYS A 167 -6.03 -18.01 14.70
CA CYS A 167 -5.97 -18.65 16.00
C CYS A 167 -4.97 -17.95 16.93
N LYS A 168 -3.73 -17.78 16.47
CA LYS A 168 -2.66 -17.19 17.28
C LYS A 168 -2.90 -15.72 17.59
N GLY A 169 -3.45 -14.97 16.64
CA GLY A 169 -3.83 -13.56 16.84
C GLY A 169 -4.90 -13.37 17.92
N GLN A 170 -5.72 -14.40 18.18
CA GLN A 170 -6.68 -14.41 19.28
C GLN A 170 -6.12 -15.01 20.59
N GLY A 171 -4.82 -15.31 20.64
CA GLY A 171 -4.17 -15.91 21.81
C GLY A 171 -4.53 -17.38 22.05
N ARG A 172 -5.13 -18.06 21.05
CA ARG A 172 -5.48 -19.48 21.14
C ARG A 172 -4.35 -20.36 20.61
N ASN A 173 -4.32 -21.60 21.10
CA ASN A 173 -3.31 -22.62 20.72
C ASN A 173 -3.89 -23.77 19.86
N VAL A 174 -5.21 -23.80 19.65
CA VAL A 174 -5.90 -24.82 18.85
C VAL A 174 -6.71 -24.13 17.76
N ILE A 175 -6.40 -24.47 16.51
CA ILE A 175 -7.04 -23.91 15.30
C ILE A 175 -8.39 -24.59 15.09
N SER A 176 -9.46 -23.80 15.09
CA SER A 176 -10.84 -24.28 14.96
C SER A 176 -11.39 -24.13 13.54
N GLU A 177 -12.59 -24.66 13.30
CA GLU A 177 -13.29 -24.48 12.01
C GLU A 177 -13.58 -23.01 11.72
N THR A 178 -13.86 -22.21 12.75
CA THR A 178 -14.11 -20.76 12.60
C THR A 178 -12.87 -20.00 12.10
N ASP A 179 -11.67 -20.45 12.50
CA ASP A 179 -10.42 -19.89 11.96
C ASP A 179 -10.27 -20.19 10.48
N PHE A 180 -10.64 -21.42 10.08
CA PHE A 180 -10.63 -21.81 8.68
C PHE A 180 -11.65 -21.02 7.85
N GLU A 181 -12.89 -20.83 8.31
CA GLU A 181 -13.87 -20.01 7.59
C GLU A 181 -13.36 -18.57 7.41
N THR A 182 -12.71 -18.02 8.44
CA THR A 182 -12.07 -16.70 8.36
C THR A 182 -10.96 -16.68 7.30
N ALA A 183 -10.07 -17.67 7.31
CA ALA A 183 -9.00 -17.81 6.32
C ALA A 183 -9.52 -18.00 4.90
N TYR A 184 -10.60 -18.78 4.74
CA TYR A 184 -11.27 -19.02 3.48
C TYR A 184 -11.83 -17.72 2.91
N ASP A 185 -12.50 -16.93 3.73
CA ASP A 185 -13.05 -15.62 3.34
C ASP A 185 -11.96 -14.61 3.00
N ILE A 186 -10.87 -14.55 3.78
CA ILE A 186 -9.73 -13.68 3.46
C ILE A 186 -9.20 -14.00 2.06
N LEU A 187 -8.88 -15.27 1.79
CA LEU A 187 -8.30 -15.64 0.50
C LEU A 187 -9.28 -15.37 -0.65
N ARG A 188 -10.57 -15.64 -0.45
CA ARG A 188 -11.64 -15.32 -1.40
C ARG A 188 -11.72 -13.81 -1.68
N ILE A 189 -11.65 -12.97 -0.65
CA ILE A 189 -11.68 -11.51 -0.77
C ILE A 189 -10.47 -11.03 -1.58
N LEU A 190 -9.26 -11.43 -1.19
CA LEU A 190 -8.02 -11.01 -1.84
C LEU A 190 -7.98 -11.42 -3.32
N CYS A 191 -8.37 -12.66 -3.66
CA CYS A 191 -8.35 -13.14 -5.04
C CYS A 191 -9.41 -12.46 -5.93
N PHE A 192 -10.65 -12.33 -5.46
CA PHE A 192 -11.77 -11.99 -6.35
C PHE A 192 -12.27 -10.55 -6.26
N TYR A 193 -11.92 -9.82 -5.20
CA TYR A 193 -12.52 -8.51 -4.91
C TYR A 193 -11.50 -7.40 -4.72
N VAL A 194 -10.27 -7.70 -4.31
CA VAL A 194 -9.26 -6.69 -4.03
C VAL A 194 -8.56 -6.23 -5.32
N PRO A 195 -8.48 -4.93 -5.59
CA PRO A 195 -7.80 -4.39 -6.78
C PRO A 195 -6.28 -4.35 -6.59
N SER A 196 -5.50 -4.21 -7.67
CA SER A 196 -4.02 -4.25 -7.57
C SER A 196 -3.45 -3.09 -6.75
N GLU A 197 -4.13 -1.95 -6.76
CA GLU A 197 -3.75 -0.77 -6.00
C GLU A 197 -3.68 -1.02 -4.49
N ASP A 198 -4.47 -1.96 -3.97
CA ASP A 198 -4.42 -2.34 -2.56
C ASP A 198 -3.11 -3.06 -2.22
N PHE A 199 -2.64 -3.94 -3.10
CA PHE A 199 -1.37 -4.64 -2.94
C PHE A 199 -0.19 -3.67 -3.09
N LYS A 200 -0.20 -2.84 -4.14
CA LYS A 200 0.85 -1.84 -4.39
C LYS A 200 0.96 -0.83 -3.28
N ALA A 201 -0.16 -0.32 -2.78
CA ALA A 201 -0.15 0.61 -1.67
C ALA A 201 0.61 0.01 -0.48
N LEU A 202 0.50 -1.32 -0.27
CA LEU A 202 1.20 -2.00 0.83
C LEU A 202 2.69 -1.78 0.82
N THR A 203 3.28 -2.00 -0.36
CA THR A 203 4.70 -1.82 -0.58
C THR A 203 5.08 -0.35 -0.60
N VAL A 204 4.28 0.49 -1.26
CA VAL A 204 4.64 1.89 -1.49
C VAL A 204 4.76 2.67 -0.19
N ILE A 205 3.85 2.50 0.77
CA ILE A 205 3.95 3.26 2.03
C ILE A 205 5.22 2.92 2.81
N ARG A 206 5.64 1.65 2.78
CA ARG A 206 6.83 1.17 3.48
C ARG A 206 8.06 1.76 2.81
N ARG A 207 8.10 1.72 1.48
CA ARG A 207 9.18 2.32 0.68
C ARG A 207 9.28 3.82 0.91
N LEU A 208 8.16 4.54 0.93
CA LEU A 208 8.11 5.97 1.25
C LEU A 208 8.71 6.24 2.63
N GLY A 209 8.25 5.56 3.67
CA GLY A 209 8.74 5.77 5.03
C GLY A 209 10.23 5.44 5.24
N SER A 210 10.79 4.56 4.41
CA SER A 210 12.24 4.25 4.40
C SER A 210 13.01 4.97 3.29
N HIS A 211 12.40 5.93 2.57
CA HIS A 211 13.02 6.49 1.38
C HIS A 211 14.16 7.44 1.77
N PRO A 212 15.40 7.24 1.26
CA PRO A 212 16.57 8.01 1.71
C PRO A 212 16.53 9.50 1.33
N VAL A 213 15.68 9.88 0.37
CA VAL A 213 15.46 11.28 -0.01
C VAL A 213 14.64 12.05 1.03
N LEU A 214 13.73 11.41 1.76
CA LEU A 214 12.85 12.14 2.69
C LEU A 214 13.62 12.83 3.82
N PRO A 215 14.63 12.19 4.46
CA PRO A 215 15.49 12.87 5.42
C PRO A 215 16.22 14.08 4.84
N LYS A 216 16.77 13.96 3.63
CA LYS A 216 17.46 15.05 2.94
C LYS A 216 16.52 16.19 2.60
N ALA A 217 15.32 15.86 2.11
CA ALA A 217 14.30 16.84 1.79
C ALA A 217 13.84 17.61 3.04
N ALA A 218 13.70 16.93 4.18
CA ALA A 218 13.36 17.57 5.46
C ALA A 218 14.40 18.61 5.91
N SER A 219 15.69 18.36 5.64
CA SER A 219 16.78 19.28 5.99
C SER A 219 16.86 20.51 5.09
N VAL A 220 16.20 20.52 3.92
CA VAL A 220 16.22 21.67 3.03
C VAL A 220 15.49 22.85 3.67
N GLY A 221 16.22 23.93 3.90
CA GLY A 221 15.71 25.19 4.41
C GLY A 221 15.07 26.05 3.32
N PHE A 222 14.19 26.98 3.73
CA PHE A 222 13.65 28.01 2.85
C PHE A 222 14.07 29.39 3.36
N SER A 223 14.56 30.24 2.45
CA SER A 223 14.84 31.62 2.82
C SER A 223 13.55 32.43 2.98
N PRO A 224 13.55 33.49 3.81
CA PRO A 224 12.39 34.37 3.93
C PRO A 224 11.95 34.98 2.59
N GLY A 225 12.89 35.24 1.67
CA GLY A 225 12.60 35.73 0.33
C GLY A 225 11.81 34.72 -0.50
N PHE A 226 12.28 33.47 -0.52
CA PHE A 226 11.59 32.38 -1.20
C PHE A 226 10.19 32.15 -0.62
N GLU A 227 10.05 32.08 0.70
CA GLU A 227 8.75 31.93 1.37
C GLU A 227 7.82 33.10 1.04
N ARG A 228 8.34 34.33 0.94
CA ARG A 228 7.54 35.49 0.57
C ARG A 228 7.02 35.39 -0.86
N LYS A 229 7.84 34.95 -1.83
CA LYS A 229 7.38 34.70 -3.21
C LYS A 229 6.37 33.58 -3.29
N LEU A 230 6.59 32.48 -2.57
CA LEU A 230 5.64 31.36 -2.56
C LEU A 230 4.29 31.75 -1.95
N ASN A 231 4.29 32.52 -0.86
CA ASN A 231 3.05 32.99 -0.21
C ASN A 231 2.36 34.14 -0.96
N SER A 232 3.00 34.72 -1.99
CA SER A 232 2.37 35.69 -2.91
C SER A 232 2.09 35.11 -4.31
N SER A 233 2.38 33.82 -4.50
CA SER A 233 2.22 33.10 -5.76
C SER A 233 0.77 33.01 -6.24
N ALA A 234 0.56 32.60 -7.49
CA ALA A 234 -0.77 32.25 -8.01
C ALA A 234 -1.45 31.17 -7.14
N ALA A 235 -0.70 30.13 -6.76
CA ALA A 235 -1.19 29.08 -5.86
C ALA A 235 -1.71 29.64 -4.52
N ALA A 236 -0.93 30.50 -3.87
CA ALA A 236 -1.33 31.11 -2.59
C ALA A 236 -2.56 32.03 -2.74
N ARG A 237 -2.67 32.76 -3.84
CA ARG A 237 -3.84 33.59 -4.13
C ARG A 237 -5.09 32.74 -4.35
N LEU A 238 -4.99 31.64 -5.10
CA LEU A 238 -6.09 30.72 -5.32
C LEU A 238 -6.58 30.09 -4.02
N GLU A 239 -5.67 29.64 -3.16
CA GLU A 239 -6.00 29.12 -1.83
C GLU A 239 -6.67 30.17 -0.93
N LYS A 240 -6.24 31.43 -1.01
CA LYS A 240 -6.84 32.52 -0.22
C LYS A 240 -8.25 32.88 -0.69
N VAL A 241 -8.51 32.85 -2.00
CA VAL A 241 -9.81 33.23 -2.58
C VAL A 241 -10.81 32.08 -2.51
N HIS A 242 -10.37 30.83 -2.73
CA HIS A 242 -11.23 29.67 -2.88
C HIS A 242 -11.05 28.62 -1.77
N GLY A 243 -10.35 28.97 -0.69
CA GLY A 243 -10.02 28.08 0.42
C GLY A 243 -11.22 27.51 1.18
N ASP A 244 -12.41 28.13 1.05
CA ASP A 244 -13.64 27.64 1.68
C ASP A 244 -14.01 26.23 1.19
N TYR A 245 -13.68 25.88 -0.06
CA TYR A 245 -13.87 24.52 -0.58
C TYR A 245 -12.98 23.47 0.12
N LEU A 246 -11.91 23.90 0.79
CA LEU A 246 -10.94 23.04 1.48
C LEU A 246 -11.22 22.95 3.00
N ALA A 247 -12.17 23.73 3.52
CA ALA A 247 -12.45 23.84 4.94
C ALA A 247 -12.91 22.51 5.55
N GLU A 248 -13.73 21.74 4.82
CA GLU A 248 -14.22 20.42 5.25
C GLU A 248 -13.09 19.39 5.43
N MET A 249 -11.96 19.55 4.76
CA MET A 249 -10.80 18.65 4.88
C MET A 249 -9.82 19.03 5.99
N ALA A 250 -9.92 20.26 6.52
CA ALA A 250 -8.94 20.76 7.48
C ALA A 250 -8.83 19.90 8.76
N PRO A 251 -9.94 19.35 9.32
CA PRO A 251 -9.86 18.42 10.44
C PRO A 251 -9.15 17.11 10.07
N ALA A 252 -9.43 16.56 8.88
CA ALA A 252 -8.90 15.29 8.41
C ALA A 252 -7.39 15.30 8.12
N THR A 253 -6.79 16.49 7.94
CA THR A 253 -5.41 16.64 7.46
C THR A 253 -4.50 17.40 8.43
N SER A 254 -4.97 17.64 9.66
CA SER A 254 -4.28 18.48 10.65
C SER A 254 -3.91 19.87 10.10
N GLY A 255 -4.78 20.43 9.25
CA GLY A 255 -4.59 21.75 8.62
C GLY A 255 -3.76 21.75 7.33
N ALA A 256 -3.20 20.62 6.89
CA ALA A 256 -2.40 20.54 5.66
C ALA A 256 -3.21 20.89 4.40
N SER A 257 -4.52 20.63 4.39
CA SER A 257 -5.41 20.95 3.28
C SER A 257 -5.66 22.46 3.11
N ARG A 258 -5.41 23.30 4.12
CA ARG A 258 -5.65 24.76 4.02
C ARG A 258 -4.68 25.46 3.06
N THR A 259 -3.55 24.82 2.77
CA THR A 259 -2.47 25.32 1.91
C THR A 259 -1.96 24.19 1.01
N ILE A 260 -2.88 23.49 0.33
CA ILE A 260 -2.56 22.27 -0.41
C ILE A 260 -1.60 22.47 -1.59
N LEU A 261 -1.82 23.47 -2.44
CA LEU A 261 -0.96 23.84 -3.57
C LEU A 261 0.37 24.37 -3.06
N THR A 262 0.36 25.31 -2.11
CA THR A 262 1.60 25.92 -1.62
C THR A 262 2.46 24.90 -0.85
N ASN A 263 1.88 24.02 -0.04
CA ASN A 263 2.63 22.94 0.61
C ASN A 263 3.15 21.90 -0.38
N SER A 264 2.40 21.59 -1.42
CA SER A 264 2.87 20.70 -2.49
C SER A 264 4.08 21.29 -3.21
N LEU A 265 4.03 22.58 -3.57
CA LEU A 265 5.15 23.30 -4.15
C LEU A 265 6.36 23.37 -3.20
N ARG A 266 6.15 23.54 -1.88
CA ARG A 266 7.24 23.45 -0.89
C ARG A 266 7.93 22.10 -0.99
N PHE A 267 7.17 21.00 -0.94
CA PHE A 267 7.79 19.67 -0.97
C PHE A 267 8.48 19.36 -2.29
N LEU A 268 7.88 19.73 -3.43
CA LEU A 268 8.53 19.61 -4.74
C LEU A 268 9.83 20.40 -4.80
N GLY A 269 9.85 21.62 -4.26
CA GLY A 269 11.08 22.40 -4.12
C GLY A 269 12.13 21.71 -3.26
N GLN A 270 11.74 21.09 -2.14
CA GLN A 270 12.67 20.31 -1.32
C GLN A 270 13.24 19.11 -2.08
N LEU A 271 12.42 18.39 -2.84
CA LEU A 271 12.88 17.27 -3.67
C LEU A 271 13.89 17.74 -4.72
N GLN A 272 13.61 18.84 -5.41
CA GLN A 272 14.51 19.41 -6.39
C GLN A 272 15.82 19.91 -5.77
N ALA A 273 15.74 20.58 -4.62
CA ALA A 273 16.92 21.03 -3.89
C ALA A 273 17.83 19.84 -3.52
N VAL A 274 17.24 18.71 -3.10
CA VAL A 274 18.02 17.48 -2.86
C VAL A 274 18.69 16.97 -4.14
N LYS A 275 18.00 16.99 -5.29
CA LYS A 275 18.60 16.60 -6.58
C LYS A 275 19.75 17.52 -7.01
N GLN A 276 19.68 18.79 -6.63
CA GLN A 276 20.68 19.82 -6.93
C GLN A 276 21.74 19.97 -5.83
N GLU A 277 21.68 19.16 -4.78
CA GLU A 277 22.56 19.24 -3.60
C GLU A 277 22.54 20.62 -2.92
N ILE A 278 21.40 21.30 -2.96
CA ILE A 278 21.16 22.60 -2.34
C ILE A 278 20.56 22.41 -0.95
N GLU A 279 21.25 22.92 0.09
CA GLU A 279 20.77 22.85 1.47
C GLU A 279 19.66 23.87 1.78
N ARG A 280 19.58 24.96 1.00
CA ARG A 280 18.62 26.04 1.23
C ARG A 280 18.13 26.69 -0.06
N LEU A 281 16.81 26.74 -0.21
CA LEU A 281 16.15 27.44 -1.31
C LEU A 281 16.13 28.95 -1.05
N GLU A 282 17.02 29.65 -1.74
CA GLU A 282 17.06 31.12 -1.83
C GLU A 282 16.05 31.71 -2.84
N ASP A 283 15.84 33.02 -2.75
CA ASP A 283 14.84 33.77 -3.54
C ASP A 283 15.04 33.66 -5.07
N GLU A 284 16.29 33.52 -5.50
CA GLU A 284 16.69 33.34 -6.91
C GLU A 284 16.29 31.98 -7.48
N HIS A 285 16.08 30.97 -6.64
CA HIS A 285 15.67 29.64 -7.07
C HIS A 285 14.16 29.54 -7.32
N TYR A 286 13.37 30.56 -7.00
CA TYR A 286 11.91 30.46 -7.04
C TYR A 286 11.39 30.08 -8.43
N ASP A 287 11.76 30.81 -9.47
CA ASP A 287 11.20 30.59 -10.82
C ASP A 287 11.61 29.23 -11.39
N SER A 288 12.89 28.85 -11.22
CA SER A 288 13.38 27.54 -11.64
C SER A 288 12.73 26.40 -10.85
N THR A 289 12.42 26.63 -9.57
CA THR A 289 11.72 25.65 -8.73
C THR A 289 10.29 25.43 -9.20
N ILE A 290 9.56 26.49 -9.50
CA ILE A 290 8.18 26.38 -10.00
C ILE A 290 8.16 25.66 -11.35
N LEU A 291 9.04 26.02 -12.30
CA LEU A 291 9.11 25.37 -13.61
C LEU A 291 9.40 23.88 -13.50
N ASN A 292 10.37 23.49 -12.68
CA ASN A 292 10.71 22.09 -12.48
C ASN A 292 9.62 21.33 -11.73
N ALA A 293 8.92 21.96 -10.78
CA ALA A 293 7.76 21.36 -10.12
C ALA A 293 6.63 21.04 -11.12
N LEU A 294 6.36 21.93 -12.09
CA LEU A 294 5.42 21.67 -13.18
C LEU A 294 5.87 20.46 -14.00
N GLN A 295 7.16 20.42 -14.37
CA GLN A 295 7.72 19.31 -15.13
C GLN A 295 7.63 17.97 -14.36
N MET A 296 7.82 17.98 -13.04
CA MET A 296 7.66 16.78 -12.21
C MET A 296 6.24 16.21 -12.27
N PHE A 297 5.20 17.06 -12.31
CA PHE A 297 3.82 16.59 -12.49
C PHE A 297 3.61 15.99 -13.89
N GLU A 298 4.08 16.66 -14.94
CA GLU A 298 3.93 16.19 -16.31
C GLU A 298 4.67 14.86 -16.53
N ASN A 299 5.85 14.68 -15.95
CA ASN A 299 6.65 13.45 -16.04
C ASN A 299 5.92 12.22 -15.48
N ILE A 300 5.09 12.40 -14.45
CA ILE A 300 4.26 11.32 -13.88
C ILE A 300 2.86 11.24 -14.51
N GLY A 301 2.61 11.98 -15.59
CA GLY A 301 1.34 11.99 -16.32
C GLY A 301 0.20 12.76 -15.64
N VAL A 302 0.51 13.67 -14.71
CA VAL A 302 -0.47 14.53 -14.04
C VAL A 302 -0.39 15.94 -14.63
N SER A 303 -1.51 16.45 -15.14
CA SER A 303 -1.54 17.81 -15.70
C SER A 303 -1.28 18.87 -14.62
N SER A 304 -0.35 19.76 -14.91
CA SER A 304 0.02 20.89 -14.05
C SER A 304 -0.87 22.15 -14.25
N ALA A 305 -1.90 22.06 -15.10
CA ALA A 305 -2.78 23.18 -15.45
C ALA A 305 -3.45 23.85 -14.23
N PHE A 306 -3.67 23.12 -13.13
CA PHE A 306 -4.23 23.67 -11.90
C PHE A 306 -3.34 24.72 -11.21
N LEU A 307 -2.07 24.86 -11.61
CA LEU A 307 -1.16 25.91 -11.13
C LEU A 307 -1.20 27.18 -12.01
N GLN A 308 -1.82 27.11 -13.19
CA GLN A 308 -1.82 28.17 -14.20
C GLN A 308 -3.24 28.68 -14.53
N ASP A 309 -4.25 27.82 -14.46
CA ASP A 309 -5.65 28.12 -14.79
C ASP A 309 -6.51 28.07 -13.51
N GLU A 310 -7.10 29.22 -13.16
CA GLU A 310 -7.99 29.37 -12.01
C GLU A 310 -9.22 28.45 -12.09
N SER A 311 -9.79 28.24 -13.29
CA SER A 311 -10.97 27.39 -13.45
C SER A 311 -10.66 25.93 -13.12
N VAL A 312 -9.48 25.46 -13.52
CA VAL A 312 -8.99 24.11 -13.22
C VAL A 312 -8.65 23.97 -11.74
N ALA A 313 -8.04 24.98 -11.13
CA ALA A 313 -7.76 25.02 -9.70
C ALA A 313 -9.05 24.96 -8.84
N ILE A 314 -10.10 25.68 -9.25
CA ILE A 314 -11.40 25.64 -8.56
C ILE A 314 -12.03 24.24 -8.70
N GLN A 315 -11.95 23.62 -9.87
CA GLN A 315 -12.45 22.25 -10.07
C GLN A 315 -11.71 21.25 -9.19
N LEU A 316 -10.39 21.37 -9.08
CA LEU A 316 -9.56 20.59 -8.18
C LEU A 316 -10.01 20.78 -6.72
N PHE A 317 -10.16 22.02 -6.24
CA PHE A 317 -10.59 22.29 -4.87
C PHE A 317 -11.98 21.75 -4.54
N ARG A 318 -12.92 21.85 -5.48
CA ARG A 318 -14.24 21.22 -5.33
C ARG A 318 -14.16 19.69 -5.35
N GLY A 319 -13.22 19.14 -6.12
CA GLY A 319 -12.98 17.71 -6.24
C GLY A 319 -12.28 17.08 -5.03
N LEU A 320 -11.75 17.87 -4.10
CA LEU A 320 -11.05 17.41 -2.90
C LEU A 320 -11.99 16.97 -1.76
N LYS A 321 -13.32 17.03 -1.96
CA LYS A 321 -14.31 16.54 -1.00
C LYS A 321 -14.08 15.05 -0.70
N LEU A 322 -14.07 14.67 0.57
CA LEU A 322 -13.83 13.29 1.02
C LEU A 322 -15.11 12.44 0.99
N ASP A 323 -14.97 11.16 0.63
CA ASP A 323 -16.02 10.15 0.84
C ASP A 323 -16.00 9.65 2.31
N ASN A 324 -17.06 8.95 2.71
CA ASN A 324 -17.20 8.43 4.08
C ASN A 324 -16.03 7.52 4.47
N GLY A 325 -15.46 7.75 5.66
CA GLY A 325 -14.37 6.94 6.22
C GLY A 325 -12.97 7.25 5.68
N VAL A 326 -12.84 8.09 4.65
CA VAL A 326 -11.54 8.47 4.06
C VAL A 326 -10.72 9.35 5.01
N GLU A 327 -11.38 10.17 5.82
CA GLU A 327 -10.73 10.95 6.89
C GLU A 327 -9.90 10.08 7.84
N GLU A 328 -10.46 8.95 8.30
CA GLU A 328 -9.74 8.03 9.19
C GLU A 328 -8.49 7.46 8.51
N ARG A 329 -8.57 7.17 7.20
CA ARG A 329 -7.46 6.65 6.39
C ARG A 329 -6.33 7.67 6.27
N ILE A 330 -6.66 8.93 6.03
CA ILE A 330 -5.68 10.03 6.00
C ILE A 330 -4.99 10.17 7.36
N GLN A 331 -5.76 10.13 8.46
CA GLN A 331 -5.20 10.23 9.81
C GLN A 331 -4.28 9.05 10.16
N LEU A 332 -4.65 7.82 9.78
CA LEU A 332 -3.79 6.65 9.94
C LEU A 332 -2.51 6.75 9.11
N LEU A 333 -2.62 7.26 7.88
CA LEU A 333 -1.48 7.49 7.00
C LEU A 333 -0.50 8.51 7.61
N ILE A 334 -1.00 9.64 8.12
CA ILE A 334 -0.20 10.66 8.79
C ILE A 334 0.60 10.03 9.93
N ARG A 335 -0.08 9.34 10.86
CA ARG A 335 0.56 8.68 12.00
C ARG A 335 1.62 7.66 11.57
N ARG A 336 1.40 6.97 10.45
CA ARG A 336 2.36 5.99 9.92
C ARG A 336 3.57 6.66 9.29
N LEU A 337 3.37 7.70 8.49
CA LEU A 337 4.47 8.48 7.91
C LEU A 337 5.32 9.09 9.04
N GLU A 338 4.69 9.65 10.06
CA GLU A 338 5.36 10.12 11.28
C GLU A 338 6.17 8.99 11.93
N GLY A 339 5.56 7.83 12.21
CA GLY A 339 6.23 6.70 12.83
C GLY A 339 7.42 6.17 12.01
N LEU A 340 7.26 5.98 10.70
CA LEU A 340 8.32 5.49 9.82
C LEU A 340 9.49 6.48 9.70
N VAL A 341 9.20 7.79 9.70
CA VAL A 341 10.22 8.83 9.73
C VAL A 341 10.97 8.79 11.06
N VAL A 342 10.27 8.68 12.21
CA VAL A 342 10.93 8.53 13.52
C VAL A 342 11.85 7.31 13.56
N ASP A 343 11.36 6.16 13.08
CA ASP A 343 12.10 4.89 13.09
C ASP A 343 13.35 4.95 12.20
N SER A 344 13.29 5.68 11.08
CA SER A 344 14.42 5.82 10.15
C SER A 344 15.48 6.86 10.60
N THR A 345 15.11 7.85 11.42
CA THR A 345 16.03 8.94 11.82
C THR A 345 16.56 8.85 13.26
N GLY A 346 16.04 7.97 14.11
CA GLY A 346 16.72 7.59 15.35
C GLY A 346 16.72 8.60 16.51
N ASN A 347 15.71 9.49 16.63
CA ASN A 347 15.33 10.33 17.81
C ASN A 347 15.62 11.88 17.77
N LYS A 348 14.82 12.62 18.55
CA LYS A 348 14.75 14.08 18.91
C LYS A 348 14.70 15.18 17.83
N ASP A 349 15.47 15.14 16.75
CA ASP A 349 15.42 16.20 15.70
C ASP A 349 14.14 16.18 14.85
N PHE A 350 13.32 15.16 15.07
CA PHE A 350 11.97 14.98 14.53
C PHE A 350 11.04 16.20 14.70
N LEU A 351 11.11 16.88 15.85
CA LEU A 351 10.05 17.80 16.29
C LEU A 351 9.88 19.07 15.46
N LEU A 352 10.91 19.54 14.75
CA LEU A 352 10.85 20.83 14.05
C LEU A 352 10.94 20.71 12.52
N GLN A 353 11.84 19.89 12.00
CA GLN A 353 12.07 19.77 10.56
C GLN A 353 11.08 18.78 9.91
N TYR A 354 10.87 17.63 10.52
CA TYR A 354 9.98 16.58 9.97
C TYR A 354 8.49 16.85 10.26
N ALA A 355 8.17 17.57 11.33
CA ALA A 355 6.81 18.04 11.61
C ALA A 355 6.21 18.89 10.47
N ARG A 356 7.07 19.54 9.66
CA ARG A 356 6.64 20.30 8.48
C ARG A 356 6.61 19.45 7.20
N LEU A 357 7.38 18.36 7.14
CA LEU A 357 7.46 17.49 5.97
C LEU A 357 6.16 16.69 5.77
N VAL A 358 5.64 16.08 6.83
CA VAL A 358 4.44 15.22 6.75
C VAL A 358 3.21 15.98 6.20
N PRO A 359 2.87 17.19 6.67
CA PRO A 359 1.81 17.99 6.05
C PRO A 359 2.02 18.25 4.56
N ARG A 360 3.26 18.48 4.13
CA ARG A 360 3.55 18.75 2.71
C ARG A 360 3.47 17.50 1.84
N LEU A 361 3.91 16.35 2.36
CA LEU A 361 3.71 15.04 1.74
C LEU A 361 2.22 14.73 1.56
N VAL A 362 1.42 14.96 2.61
CA VAL A 362 -0.03 14.73 2.58
C VAL A 362 -0.72 15.68 1.61
N ALA A 363 -0.32 16.94 1.56
CA ALA A 363 -0.84 17.91 0.60
C ALA A 363 -0.61 17.45 -0.85
N LEU A 364 0.62 17.05 -1.18
CA LEU A 364 0.95 16.55 -2.52
C LEU A 364 0.21 15.25 -2.81
N LEU A 365 0.14 14.33 -1.86
CA LEU A 365 -0.63 13.10 -2.00
C LEU A 365 -2.09 13.37 -2.38
N LEU A 366 -2.74 14.31 -1.71
CA LEU A 366 -4.14 14.65 -1.96
C LEU A 366 -4.33 15.25 -3.36
N LEU A 367 -3.40 16.08 -3.83
CA LEU A 367 -3.39 16.55 -5.22
C LEU A 367 -3.27 15.39 -6.21
N LEU A 368 -2.31 14.49 -5.99
CA LEU A 368 -2.11 13.34 -6.85
C LEU A 368 -3.32 12.41 -6.82
N ALA A 369 -3.93 12.19 -5.66
CA ALA A 369 -5.14 11.41 -5.51
C ALA A 369 -6.30 12.01 -6.32
N THR A 370 -6.48 13.33 -6.32
CA THR A 370 -7.53 13.95 -7.15
C THR A 370 -7.34 13.75 -8.64
N ALA A 371 -6.10 13.67 -9.13
CA ALA A 371 -5.81 13.38 -10.53
C ALA A 371 -6.17 11.94 -10.93
N THR A 372 -6.33 11.03 -9.97
CA THR A 372 -6.60 9.60 -10.21
C THR A 372 -8.09 9.22 -10.18
N LYS A 373 -8.95 10.21 -9.92
CA LYS A 373 -10.40 10.02 -9.84
C LYS A 373 -10.98 9.73 -11.22
N THR A 374 -11.97 8.85 -11.27
CA THR A 374 -12.73 8.56 -12.49
C THR A 374 -13.52 9.77 -12.99
N SER A 375 -13.95 10.65 -12.09
CA SER A 375 -14.72 11.86 -12.37
C SER A 375 -14.29 12.98 -11.44
N SER A 376 -14.08 14.19 -11.98
CA SER A 376 -13.68 15.36 -11.18
C SER A 376 -14.71 15.75 -10.12
N LYS A 377 -15.99 15.39 -10.34
CA LYS A 377 -17.12 15.73 -9.45
C LYS A 377 -17.35 14.75 -8.30
N ASP A 378 -16.84 13.53 -8.40
CA ASP A 378 -17.05 12.51 -7.37
C ASP A 378 -16.28 12.86 -6.09
N PRO A 379 -16.68 12.42 -4.90
CA PRO A 379 -15.82 12.55 -3.74
C PRO A 379 -14.58 11.66 -3.88
N LEU A 380 -13.49 12.06 -3.21
CA LEU A 380 -12.22 11.36 -3.16
C LEU A 380 -12.40 10.08 -2.30
N LYS A 381 -12.11 8.93 -2.89
CA LYS A 381 -12.28 7.61 -2.29
C LYS A 381 -10.95 7.02 -1.82
N ASP A 382 -11.04 5.97 -1.03
CA ASP A 382 -9.89 5.20 -0.54
C ASP A 382 -8.95 4.74 -1.67
N ILE A 383 -9.53 4.29 -2.79
CA ILE A 383 -8.77 3.84 -3.97
C ILE A 383 -7.99 4.99 -4.63
N ASP A 384 -8.52 6.21 -4.59
CA ASP A 384 -7.85 7.38 -5.18
C ASP A 384 -6.63 7.77 -4.34
N LEU A 385 -6.73 7.66 -3.00
CA LEU A 385 -5.57 7.86 -2.12
C LEU A 385 -4.48 6.82 -2.37
N LYS A 386 -4.84 5.54 -2.57
CA LYS A 386 -3.87 4.48 -2.91
C LYS A 386 -3.15 4.77 -4.22
N ARG A 387 -3.89 5.17 -5.25
CA ARG A 387 -3.31 5.55 -6.55
C ARG A 387 -2.43 6.79 -6.43
N GLY A 388 -2.88 7.81 -5.71
CA GLY A 388 -2.08 8.99 -5.39
C GLY A 388 -0.79 8.64 -4.66
N LEU A 389 -0.82 7.63 -3.77
CA LEU A 389 0.35 7.17 -3.03
C LEU A 389 1.38 6.53 -3.96
N VAL A 390 0.93 5.72 -4.91
CA VAL A 390 1.79 5.15 -5.97
C VAL A 390 2.45 6.26 -6.77
N LEU A 391 1.68 7.27 -7.23
CA LEU A 391 2.22 8.42 -7.96
C LEU A 391 3.22 9.22 -7.12
N LEU A 392 2.94 9.43 -5.84
CA LEU A 392 3.83 10.15 -4.92
C LEU A 392 5.19 9.45 -4.81
N HIS A 393 5.18 8.13 -4.68
CA HIS A 393 6.41 7.35 -4.65
C HIS A 393 7.19 7.42 -5.95
N THR A 394 6.52 7.29 -7.11
CA THR A 394 7.17 7.48 -8.41
C THR A 394 7.87 8.84 -8.48
N MET A 395 7.17 9.91 -8.11
CA MET A 395 7.71 11.28 -8.11
C MET A 395 8.91 11.50 -7.17
N ILE A 396 9.00 10.74 -6.07
CA ILE A 396 10.12 10.82 -5.11
C ILE A 396 11.29 9.93 -5.53
N SER A 397 11.02 8.84 -6.26
CA SER A 397 12.01 7.89 -6.74
C SER A 397 12.66 8.27 -8.07
N ASP A 398 11.97 9.07 -8.90
CA ASP A 398 12.55 9.79 -10.04
C ASP A 398 13.50 10.90 -9.55
#